data_AF-A0A3R9YJN7-F1
#
_entry.id   AF-A0A3R9YJN7-F1
#
_cell.length_a   1.000
_cell.length_b   1.000
_cell.length_c   1.000
_cell.angle_alpha   90.00
_cell.angle_beta   90.00
_cell.angle_gamma   90.00
#
_symmetry.space_group_name_H-M   'P 1'
#
loop_
_entity.id
_entity.type
_entity.pdbx_description
1 polymer ?
#
loop_
_entity_poly.entity_id
_entity_poly.type
_entity_poly.pdbx_seq_one_letter_code
_entity_poly.pdbx_strand_id
1 'polypeptide(L)'
;MADLFISYAWTSPAHREWVRLLASQLHLLGYDVKIDEQVDYGSSLSGFMQEVTSATHVLLIVDENYVLRADTMPNSGVGIENRWISGAFNNKPSTWLSLVFVQNSLLKVPAWLSSHSPKGFDFNSMPEKNVFPGSVQIDEIWRWVEGLPASRGHAASLAEVRKRAARIERIDAQRDPANYASPALKGRVTFRHKDHGHFKVGNGEYEFKINFSGRSHNSVYVYIDSGLKAVGLITASSYDPSSVSAFLTPARTAEPIVGQSVVCMNAHGALCVLTIDEVQPEVNAQTYVSPHVTFSYEVLTAD
;
A
#
# COMPACT_ATOMS: atom_id res chain seq x y z
N MET A 1 19.43 16.81 -5.52
CA MET A 1 19.18 17.36 -6.86
C MET A 1 17.78 16.92 -7.19
N ALA A 2 16.86 17.83 -7.50
CA ALA A 2 15.46 17.46 -7.70
C ALA A 2 15.30 16.68 -9.01
N ASP A 3 14.49 15.62 -8.99
CA ASP A 3 14.15 14.87 -10.19
C ASP A 3 13.25 15.71 -11.10
N LEU A 4 12.31 16.45 -10.48
CA LEU A 4 11.31 17.27 -11.15
C LEU A 4 11.17 18.64 -10.51
N PHE A 5 11.20 19.68 -11.34
CA PHE A 5 10.77 21.02 -10.97
C PHE A 5 9.47 21.39 -11.67
N ILE A 6 8.47 21.86 -10.94
CA ILE A 6 7.17 22.27 -11.48
C ILE A 6 7.05 23.79 -11.42
N SER A 7 7.02 24.44 -12.59
CA SER A 7 6.72 25.88 -12.73
C SER A 7 5.26 26.06 -13.15
N TYR A 8 4.53 26.93 -12.47
CA TYR A 8 3.12 27.17 -12.74
C TYR A 8 2.67 28.58 -12.36
N ALA A 9 1.55 29.04 -12.91
CA ALA A 9 0.99 30.34 -12.57
C ALA A 9 0.04 30.22 -11.38
N TRP A 10 0.12 31.17 -10.45
CA TRP A 10 -0.85 31.30 -9.36
C TRP A 10 -2.18 31.89 -9.87
N THR A 11 -2.91 31.09 -10.65
CA THR A 11 -4.12 31.53 -11.37
C THR A 11 -5.35 31.55 -10.47
N SER A 12 -5.57 30.49 -9.70
CA SER A 12 -6.69 30.40 -8.75
C SER A 12 -6.35 29.45 -7.61
N PRO A 13 -7.08 29.51 -6.47
CA PRO A 13 -6.92 28.53 -5.39
C PRO A 13 -7.08 27.08 -5.87
N ALA A 14 -8.08 26.82 -6.71
CA ALA A 14 -8.33 25.49 -7.27
C ALA A 14 -7.18 25.01 -8.18
N HIS A 15 -6.59 25.91 -8.99
CA HIS A 15 -5.44 25.57 -9.81
C HIS A 15 -4.21 25.25 -8.94
N ARG A 16 -3.95 26.05 -7.90
CA ARG A 16 -2.85 25.81 -6.95
C ARG A 16 -3.00 24.46 -6.24
N GLU A 17 -4.22 24.13 -5.80
CA GLU A 17 -4.54 22.83 -5.20
C GLU A 17 -4.28 21.70 -6.19
N TRP A 18 -4.75 21.84 -7.43
CA TRP A 18 -4.55 20.85 -8.49
C TRP A 18 -3.05 20.59 -8.76
N VAL A 19 -2.23 21.65 -8.86
CA VAL A 19 -0.77 21.50 -9.06
C VAL A 19 -0.12 20.80 -7.87
N ARG A 20 -0.52 21.12 -6.63
CA ARG A 20 -0.02 20.45 -5.43
C ARG A 20 -0.41 18.97 -5.39
N LEU A 21 -1.62 18.61 -5.81
CA LEU A 21 -2.03 17.22 -5.91
C LEU A 21 -1.21 16.45 -6.96
N LEU A 22 -0.94 17.06 -8.12
CA LEU A 22 -0.04 16.49 -9.12
C LEU A 22 1.37 16.26 -8.55
N ALA A 23 1.93 17.27 -7.88
CA ALA A 23 3.24 17.17 -7.24
C ALA A 23 3.30 16.04 -6.20
N SER A 24 2.28 15.94 -5.34
CA SER A 24 2.16 14.86 -4.35
C SER A 24 2.07 13.48 -5.01
N GLN A 25 1.32 13.35 -6.12
CA GLN A 25 1.25 12.08 -6.84
C GLN A 25 2.61 11.68 -7.43
N LEU A 26 3.34 12.62 -8.04
CA LEU A 26 4.68 12.38 -8.58
C LEU A 26 5.67 12.04 -7.45
N HIS A 27 5.55 12.68 -6.29
CA HIS A 27 6.35 12.34 -5.13
C HIS A 27 6.07 10.93 -4.61
N LEU A 28 4.80 10.52 -4.55
CA LEU A 28 4.40 9.15 -4.17
C LEU A 28 4.87 8.09 -5.18
N LEU A 29 5.12 8.47 -6.44
CA LEU A 29 5.77 7.60 -7.42
C LEU A 29 7.28 7.46 -7.20
N GLY A 30 7.87 8.22 -6.27
CA GLY A 30 9.27 8.12 -5.86
C GLY A 30 10.16 9.28 -6.27
N TYR A 31 9.62 10.33 -6.92
CA TYR A 31 10.41 11.46 -7.39
C TYR A 31 10.66 12.52 -6.31
N ASP A 32 11.85 13.12 -6.30
CA ASP A 32 12.12 14.37 -5.58
C ASP A 32 11.52 15.54 -6.38
N VAL A 33 10.35 16.03 -5.96
CA VAL A 33 9.57 17.05 -6.65
C VAL A 33 9.68 18.39 -5.93
N LYS A 34 10.13 19.40 -6.65
CA LYS A 34 10.06 20.81 -6.23
C LYS A 34 8.96 21.53 -7.00
N ILE A 35 8.22 22.38 -6.31
CA ILE A 35 7.21 23.25 -6.91
C ILE A 35 7.58 24.70 -6.65
N ASP A 36 7.22 25.59 -7.57
CA ASP A 36 7.30 27.02 -7.32
C ASP A 36 6.32 27.45 -6.20
N GLU A 37 6.85 27.77 -5.03
CA GLU A 37 6.12 28.47 -3.97
C GLU A 37 6.62 29.90 -3.92
N GLN A 38 5.71 30.88 -3.90
CA GLN A 38 6.03 32.31 -3.86
C GLN A 38 6.97 32.60 -2.68
N VAL A 39 8.27 32.68 -2.97
CA VAL A 39 9.29 33.15 -2.04
C VAL A 39 9.21 34.67 -2.04
N ASP A 40 9.20 35.28 -0.85
CA ASP A 40 9.11 36.73 -0.70
C ASP A 40 10.22 37.43 -1.49
N TYR A 41 9.83 38.29 -2.42
CA TYR A 41 10.73 38.91 -3.40
C TYR A 41 11.62 39.93 -2.70
N GLY A 42 12.79 39.48 -2.24
CA GLY A 42 13.85 40.34 -1.72
C GLY A 42 15.25 39.74 -1.79
N SER A 43 15.39 38.41 -1.82
CA SER A 43 16.71 37.76 -1.67
C SER A 43 16.93 36.42 -2.41
N SER A 44 16.00 35.92 -3.23
CA SER A 44 16.05 34.52 -3.73
C SER A 44 16.01 34.30 -5.25
N LEU A 45 16.18 35.34 -6.09
CA LEU A 45 16.19 35.18 -7.56
C LEU A 45 17.32 34.25 -8.06
N SER A 46 18.48 34.25 -7.40
CA SER A 46 19.60 33.34 -7.70
C SER A 46 19.33 31.90 -7.26
N GLY A 47 18.63 31.72 -6.14
CA GLY A 47 18.24 30.41 -5.61
C GLY A 47 17.28 29.69 -6.55
N PHE A 48 16.25 30.39 -7.03
CA PHE A 48 15.29 29.84 -8.00
C PHE A 48 15.99 29.34 -9.28
N MET A 49 16.87 30.15 -9.88
CA MET A 49 17.61 29.73 -11.07
C MET A 49 18.44 28.47 -10.80
N GLN A 50 19.11 28.40 -9.65
CA GLN A 50 19.89 27.23 -9.27
C GLN A 50 19.00 25.99 -9.11
N GLU A 51 17.79 26.13 -8.58
CA GLU A 51 16.85 25.02 -8.43
C GLU A 51 16.33 24.51 -9.78
N VAL A 52 15.88 25.40 -10.66
CA VAL A 52 15.41 25.04 -12.00
C VAL A 52 16.52 24.41 -12.83
N THR A 53 17.71 25.03 -12.85
CA THR A 53 18.82 24.54 -13.68
C THR A 53 19.48 23.29 -13.11
N SER A 54 19.34 23.02 -11.81
CA SER A 54 19.82 21.76 -11.22
C SER A 54 18.82 20.62 -11.34
N ALA A 55 17.54 20.88 -11.61
CA ALA A 55 16.55 19.82 -11.80
C ALA A 55 16.82 19.00 -13.06
N THR A 56 16.62 17.69 -12.96
CA THR A 56 16.77 16.74 -14.08
C THR A 56 15.70 17.00 -15.15
N HIS A 57 14.47 17.27 -14.72
CA HIS A 57 13.33 17.56 -15.58
C HIS A 57 12.55 18.78 -15.04
N VAL A 58 11.96 19.55 -15.95
CA VAL A 58 11.10 20.70 -15.68
C VAL A 58 9.74 20.48 -16.33
N LEU A 59 8.68 20.56 -15.52
CA LEU A 59 7.29 20.56 -15.97
C LEU A 59 6.73 21.97 -15.88
N LEU A 60 6.33 22.51 -17.03
CA LEU A 60 5.57 23.76 -17.11
C LEU A 60 4.08 23.45 -17.08
N ILE A 61 3.37 23.91 -16.04
CA ILE A 61 1.91 23.85 -16.00
C ILE A 61 1.36 25.07 -16.74
N VAL A 62 0.84 24.82 -17.94
CA VAL A 62 0.44 25.86 -18.89
C VAL A 62 -1.07 25.97 -18.95
N ASP A 63 -1.63 26.88 -18.14
CA ASP A 63 -2.97 27.41 -18.31
C ASP A 63 -2.97 28.70 -19.16
N GLU A 64 -4.15 29.21 -19.50
CA GLU A 64 -4.23 30.45 -20.31
C GLU A 64 -3.59 31.66 -19.62
N ASN A 65 -3.67 31.73 -18.29
CA ASN A 65 -3.10 32.82 -17.50
C ASN A 65 -1.56 32.77 -17.47
N TYR A 66 -0.97 31.57 -17.44
CA TYR A 66 0.47 31.37 -17.57
C TYR A 66 0.96 32.00 -18.86
N VAL A 67 0.34 31.65 -19.99
CA VAL A 67 0.71 32.18 -21.32
C VAL A 67 0.58 33.70 -21.36
N LEU A 68 -0.55 34.23 -20.88
CA LEU A 68 -0.78 35.68 -20.84
C LEU A 68 0.33 36.41 -20.05
N ARG A 69 0.66 35.93 -18.85
CA ARG A 69 1.66 36.56 -17.99
C ARG A 69 3.07 36.41 -18.54
N ALA A 70 3.40 35.23 -19.08
CA ALA A 70 4.67 34.93 -19.71
C ALA A 70 4.99 35.89 -20.88
N ASP A 71 3.99 36.22 -21.69
CA ASP A 71 4.20 37.01 -22.91
C ASP A 71 3.98 38.52 -22.71
N THR A 72 3.08 38.93 -21.81
CA THR A 72 2.67 40.34 -21.67
C THR A 72 3.13 41.03 -20.39
N MET A 73 3.58 40.27 -19.37
CA MET A 73 3.91 40.81 -18.04
C MET A 73 5.32 40.40 -17.60
N PRO A 74 6.38 40.98 -18.20
CA PRO A 74 7.77 40.57 -17.97
C PRO A 74 8.26 40.76 -16.53
N ASN A 75 7.64 41.68 -15.78
CA ASN A 75 7.97 41.97 -14.37
C ASN A 75 7.14 41.14 -13.38
N SER A 76 6.20 40.32 -13.87
CA SER A 76 5.48 39.38 -13.00
C SER A 76 6.37 38.19 -12.67
N GLY A 77 6.12 37.50 -11.54
CA GLY A 77 6.91 36.31 -11.18
C GLY A 77 7.00 35.27 -12.31
N VAL A 78 5.86 34.89 -12.89
CA VAL A 78 5.78 34.04 -14.09
C VAL A 78 6.62 34.56 -15.25
N GLY A 79 6.56 35.87 -15.55
CA GLY A 79 7.35 36.46 -16.64
C GLY A 79 8.86 36.39 -16.41
N ILE A 80 9.30 36.63 -15.17
CA ILE A 80 10.71 36.54 -14.75
C ILE A 80 11.19 35.08 -14.87
N GLU A 81 10.48 34.14 -14.27
CA GLU A 81 10.82 32.70 -14.29
C GLU A 81 10.84 32.13 -15.71
N ASN A 82 9.82 32.45 -16.50
CA ASN A 82 9.70 32.01 -17.88
C ASN A 82 10.90 32.50 -18.72
N ARG A 83 11.39 33.73 -18.48
CA ARG A 83 12.60 34.24 -19.14
C ARG A 83 13.85 33.45 -18.76
N TRP A 84 13.96 33.03 -17.50
CA TRP A 84 15.08 32.20 -17.05
C TRP A 84 15.04 30.79 -17.65
N ILE A 85 13.87 30.15 -17.64
CA ILE A 85 13.66 28.84 -18.28
C ILE A 85 14.01 28.93 -19.76
N SER A 86 13.55 29.98 -20.45
CA SER A 86 13.88 30.26 -21.86
C SER A 86 15.39 30.40 -22.09
N GLY A 87 16.10 31.12 -21.21
CA GLY A 87 17.55 31.29 -21.31
C GLY A 87 18.36 30.00 -21.08
N ALA A 88 17.86 29.10 -20.21
CA ALA A 88 18.52 27.82 -19.93
C ALA A 88 18.19 26.74 -20.97
N PHE A 89 17.01 26.80 -21.60
CA PHE A 89 16.46 25.77 -22.46
C PHE A 89 17.42 25.29 -23.57
N ASN A 90 18.08 26.21 -24.28
CA ASN A 90 18.97 25.89 -25.39
C ASN A 90 20.23 25.12 -24.98
N ASN A 91 20.62 25.18 -23.69
CA ASN A 91 21.81 24.50 -23.15
C ASN A 91 21.46 23.18 -22.45
N LYS A 92 20.20 22.73 -22.55
CA LYS A 92 19.67 21.56 -21.87
C LYS A 92 19.25 20.49 -22.88
N PRO A 93 19.21 19.21 -22.48
CA PRO A 93 18.72 18.17 -23.38
C PRO A 93 17.26 18.42 -23.77
N SER A 94 16.84 17.93 -24.93
CA SER A 94 15.46 18.09 -25.42
C SER A 94 14.40 17.48 -24.51
N THR A 95 14.80 16.55 -23.64
CA THR A 95 13.93 15.93 -22.62
C THR A 95 13.85 16.75 -21.34
N TRP A 96 14.64 17.82 -21.18
CA TRP A 96 14.69 18.59 -19.93
C TRP A 96 13.36 19.28 -19.61
N LEU A 97 12.62 19.74 -20.64
CA LEU A 97 11.40 20.52 -20.47
C LEU A 97 10.21 19.84 -21.14
N SER A 98 9.08 19.75 -20.43
CA SER A 98 7.81 19.32 -21.00
C SER A 98 6.65 20.16 -20.47
N LEU A 99 5.57 20.21 -21.24
CA LEU A 99 4.38 21.02 -20.94
C LEU A 99 3.26 20.15 -20.37
N VAL A 100 2.48 20.71 -19.46
CA VAL A 100 1.24 20.14 -18.93
C VAL A 100 0.14 21.15 -19.18
N PHE A 101 -0.75 20.86 -20.11
CA PHE A 101 -1.85 21.75 -20.48
C PHE A 101 -3.03 21.54 -19.56
N VAL A 102 -3.44 22.56 -18.81
CA VAL A 102 -4.59 22.50 -17.91
C VAL A 102 -5.41 23.77 -18.05
N GLN A 103 -6.74 23.64 -18.22
CA GLN A 103 -7.62 24.77 -18.53
C GLN A 103 -7.11 25.63 -19.71
N ASN A 104 -6.49 24.98 -20.69
CA ASN A 104 -5.88 25.53 -21.89
C ASN A 104 -6.24 24.61 -23.08
N SER A 105 -7.52 24.62 -23.45
CA SER A 105 -8.09 23.74 -24.48
C SER A 105 -7.54 23.98 -25.89
N LEU A 106 -6.98 25.18 -26.13
CA LEU A 106 -6.33 25.56 -27.38
C LEU A 106 -4.84 25.23 -27.41
N LEU A 107 -4.31 24.60 -26.34
CA LEU A 107 -2.90 24.21 -26.20
C LEU A 107 -1.94 25.37 -26.48
N LYS A 108 -2.32 26.58 -26.03
CA LYS A 108 -1.50 27.78 -26.17
C LYS A 108 -0.19 27.60 -25.41
N VAL A 109 0.90 28.12 -25.96
CA VAL A 109 2.22 28.11 -25.34
C VAL A 109 2.79 29.52 -25.31
N PRO A 110 3.71 29.84 -24.37
CA PRO A 110 4.47 31.08 -24.42
C PRO A 110 5.13 31.29 -25.79
N ALA A 111 5.20 32.52 -26.27
CA ALA A 111 5.63 32.84 -27.64
C ALA A 111 7.01 32.27 -27.99
N TRP A 112 7.94 32.23 -27.04
CA TRP A 112 9.29 31.70 -27.22
C TRP A 112 9.34 30.17 -27.42
N LEU A 113 8.32 29.43 -26.96
CA LEU A 113 8.21 27.97 -27.13
C LEU A 113 7.56 27.55 -28.44
N SER A 114 6.86 28.46 -29.13
CA SER A 114 6.11 28.17 -30.36
C SER A 114 6.95 27.51 -31.46
N SER A 115 8.25 27.83 -31.52
CA SER A 115 9.19 27.27 -32.51
C SER A 115 9.93 26.00 -32.05
N HIS A 116 9.74 25.56 -30.80
CA HIS A 116 10.54 24.49 -30.17
C HIS A 116 9.78 23.18 -29.95
N SER A 117 8.45 23.19 -30.07
CA SER A 117 7.56 22.02 -30.00
C SER A 117 7.95 20.99 -28.92
N PRO A 118 8.10 21.40 -27.63
CA PRO A 118 8.38 20.46 -26.56
C PRO A 118 7.24 19.44 -26.41
N LYS A 119 7.54 18.29 -25.79
CA LYS A 119 6.49 17.32 -25.44
C LYS A 119 5.44 18.00 -24.57
N GLY A 120 4.17 17.66 -24.79
CA GLY A 120 3.05 18.21 -24.06
C GLY A 120 2.09 17.11 -23.61
N PHE A 121 1.61 17.23 -22.37
CA PHE A 121 0.61 16.34 -21.77
C PHE A 121 -0.71 17.09 -21.63
N ASP A 122 -1.77 16.54 -22.22
CA ASP A 122 -3.08 17.18 -22.18
C ASP A 122 -3.86 16.78 -20.91
N PHE A 123 -3.89 17.70 -19.94
CA PHE A 123 -4.68 17.62 -18.71
C PHE A 123 -5.93 18.49 -18.76
N ASN A 124 -6.42 18.87 -19.95
CA ASN A 124 -7.70 19.55 -20.06
C ASN A 124 -8.85 18.60 -19.74
N SER A 125 -9.79 19.07 -18.92
CA SER A 125 -11.06 18.39 -18.69
C SER A 125 -12.15 18.96 -19.59
N MET A 126 -13.04 18.09 -20.07
CA MET A 126 -14.29 18.45 -20.74
C MET A 126 -15.43 17.76 -20.00
N PRO A 127 -15.92 18.33 -18.88
CA PRO A 127 -16.94 17.71 -18.05
C PRO A 127 -18.21 17.32 -18.82
N GLU A 128 -18.64 18.16 -19.77
CA GLU A 128 -19.79 17.93 -20.65
C GLU A 128 -19.68 16.64 -21.49
N LYS A 129 -18.45 16.20 -21.76
CA LYS A 129 -18.16 14.97 -22.52
C LYS A 129 -17.69 13.83 -21.63
N ASN A 130 -17.73 14.01 -20.30
CA ASN A 130 -17.17 13.09 -19.32
C ASN A 130 -15.69 12.73 -19.59
N VAL A 131 -14.92 13.71 -20.07
CA VAL A 131 -13.48 13.56 -20.32
C VAL A 131 -12.72 14.26 -19.20
N PHE A 132 -11.98 13.47 -18.42
CA PHE A 132 -11.13 13.98 -17.35
C PHE A 132 -9.74 13.38 -17.48
N PRO A 133 -8.68 14.18 -17.26
CA PRO A 133 -7.36 13.60 -17.14
C PRO A 133 -7.28 12.77 -15.87
N GLY A 134 -6.34 11.82 -15.86
CA GLY A 134 -6.10 11.00 -14.69
C GLY A 134 -4.87 10.15 -14.92
N SER A 135 -5.00 8.87 -14.57
CA SER A 135 -3.88 7.95 -14.53
C SER A 135 -3.18 7.70 -15.88
N VAL A 136 -3.85 7.93 -17.01
CA VAL A 136 -3.20 7.83 -18.33
C VAL A 136 -2.17 8.94 -18.49
N GLN A 137 -2.54 10.18 -18.18
CA GLN A 137 -1.63 11.31 -18.27
C GLN A 137 -0.50 11.24 -17.22
N ILE A 138 -0.78 10.74 -16.02
CA ILE A 138 0.25 10.49 -14.99
C ILE A 138 1.26 9.44 -15.47
N ASP A 139 0.79 8.34 -16.08
CA ASP A 139 1.68 7.34 -16.71
C ASP A 139 2.51 7.96 -17.85
N GLU A 140 1.93 8.83 -18.68
CA GLU A 140 2.66 9.52 -19.75
C GLU A 140 3.77 10.44 -19.24
N ILE A 141 3.55 11.14 -18.11
CA ILE A 141 4.59 11.91 -17.41
C ILE A 141 5.66 10.95 -16.87
N TRP A 142 5.27 9.90 -16.14
CA TRP A 142 6.22 8.92 -15.59
C TRP A 142 7.11 8.31 -16.67
N ARG A 143 6.53 7.88 -17.79
CA ARG A 143 7.27 7.35 -18.94
C ARG A 143 8.21 8.37 -19.56
N TRP A 144 7.85 9.64 -19.59
CA TRP A 144 8.73 10.69 -20.09
C TRP A 144 9.94 10.90 -19.19
N VAL A 145 9.73 10.98 -17.87
CA VAL A 145 10.81 11.12 -16.89
C VAL A 145 11.79 9.96 -16.99
N GLU A 146 11.29 8.74 -17.17
CA GLU A 146 12.10 7.52 -17.29
C GLU A 146 12.63 7.25 -18.71
N GLY A 147 12.35 8.12 -19.69
CA GLY A 147 12.77 7.92 -21.08
C GLY A 147 12.13 6.70 -21.78
N LEU A 148 10.99 6.23 -21.29
CA LEU A 148 10.27 5.08 -21.83
C LEU A 148 9.49 5.44 -23.11
N PRO A 149 9.33 4.51 -24.07
CA PRO A 149 8.57 4.75 -25.29
C PRO A 149 7.11 5.11 -24.99
N ALA A 150 6.53 6.00 -25.79
CA ALA A 150 5.09 6.33 -25.69
C ALA A 150 4.18 5.16 -26.10
N SER A 151 4.68 4.19 -26.88
CA SER A 151 3.86 3.09 -27.40
C SER A 151 3.49 2.07 -26.31
N ARG A 152 2.19 1.79 -26.22
CA ARG A 152 1.57 0.84 -25.27
C ARG A 152 1.47 -0.58 -25.82
N GLY A 153 2.20 -0.91 -26.89
CA GLY A 153 1.98 -2.13 -27.70
C GLY A 153 1.97 -3.46 -26.92
N HIS A 154 2.57 -3.49 -25.73
CA HIS A 154 2.63 -4.65 -24.85
C HIS A 154 2.22 -4.36 -23.38
N ALA A 155 1.76 -3.15 -23.07
CA ALA A 155 1.40 -2.79 -21.70
C ALA A 155 -0.03 -3.25 -21.40
N ALA A 156 -0.21 -4.01 -20.31
CA ALA A 156 -1.55 -4.33 -19.81
C ALA A 156 -2.32 -3.03 -19.55
N SER A 157 -3.62 -3.00 -19.89
CA SER A 157 -4.42 -1.81 -19.62
C SER A 157 -4.41 -1.51 -18.12
N LEU A 158 -4.52 -0.23 -17.74
CA LEU A 158 -4.58 0.12 -16.33
C LEU A 158 -5.80 -0.50 -15.63
N ALA A 159 -6.90 -0.74 -16.35
CA ALA A 159 -8.05 -1.45 -15.83
C ALA A 159 -7.69 -2.91 -15.49
N GLU A 160 -6.92 -3.60 -16.35
CA GLU A 160 -6.36 -4.92 -16.02
C GLU A 160 -5.45 -4.87 -14.80
N VAL A 161 -4.56 -3.87 -14.72
CA VAL A 161 -3.63 -3.72 -13.58
C VAL A 161 -4.40 -3.52 -12.27
N ARG A 162 -5.40 -2.64 -12.25
CA ARG A 162 -6.28 -2.43 -11.08
C ARG A 162 -7.02 -3.70 -10.67
N LYS A 163 -7.58 -4.44 -11.64
CA LYS A 163 -8.23 -5.74 -11.37
C LYS A 163 -7.26 -6.79 -10.82
N ARG A 164 -5.99 -6.76 -11.24
CA ARG A 164 -4.94 -7.63 -10.68
C ARG A 164 -4.59 -7.21 -9.26
N ALA A 165 -4.34 -5.93 -9.01
CA ALA A 165 -4.04 -5.38 -7.69
C ALA A 165 -5.15 -5.68 -6.67
N ALA A 166 -6.42 -5.43 -7.02
CA ALA A 166 -7.54 -5.72 -6.13
C ALA A 166 -7.68 -7.22 -5.76
N ARG A 167 -7.28 -8.13 -6.67
CA ARG A 167 -7.25 -9.57 -6.37
C ARG A 167 -6.13 -9.94 -5.40
N ILE A 168 -4.98 -9.30 -5.53
CA ILE A 168 -3.83 -9.48 -4.61
C ILE A 168 -4.21 -8.95 -3.23
N GLU A 169 -4.67 -7.70 -3.15
CA GLU A 169 -5.08 -7.05 -1.90
C GLU A 169 -6.14 -7.86 -1.15
N ARG A 170 -7.10 -8.46 -1.87
CA ARG A 170 -8.09 -9.35 -1.26
C ARG A 170 -7.47 -10.59 -0.60
N ILE A 171 -6.46 -11.19 -1.22
CA ILE A 171 -5.76 -12.36 -0.65
C ILE A 171 -4.88 -11.93 0.52
N ASP A 172 -4.18 -10.80 0.40
CA ASP A 172 -3.32 -10.28 1.46
C ASP A 172 -4.13 -9.92 2.71
N ALA A 173 -5.30 -9.29 2.54
CA ALA A 173 -6.22 -9.00 3.64
C ALA A 173 -6.73 -10.28 4.34
N GLN A 174 -6.91 -11.39 3.61
CA GLN A 174 -7.26 -12.67 4.22
C GLN A 174 -6.09 -13.28 4.99
N ARG A 175 -4.87 -13.09 4.51
CA ARG A 175 -3.63 -13.60 5.11
C ARG A 175 -3.09 -12.75 6.27
N ASP A 176 -3.73 -11.63 6.57
CA ASP A 176 -3.32 -10.76 7.68
C ASP A 176 -3.26 -11.57 9.00
N PRO A 177 -2.09 -11.67 9.66
CA PRO A 177 -1.94 -12.38 10.93
C PRO A 177 -2.89 -11.92 12.03
N ALA A 178 -3.39 -10.67 11.97
CA ALA A 178 -4.37 -10.15 12.92
C ALA A 178 -5.70 -10.91 12.89
N ASN A 179 -6.07 -11.54 11.76
CA ASN A 179 -7.25 -12.39 11.65
C ASN A 179 -7.12 -13.72 12.41
N TYR A 180 -5.88 -14.10 12.78
CA TYR A 180 -5.55 -15.38 13.39
C TYR A 180 -5.04 -15.21 14.83
N ALA A 181 -5.59 -14.22 15.54
CA ALA A 181 -5.22 -13.91 16.91
C ALA A 181 -6.43 -13.53 17.77
N SER A 182 -6.38 -13.87 19.06
CA SER A 182 -7.31 -13.42 20.08
C SER A 182 -6.55 -13.12 21.38
N PRO A 183 -6.47 -11.86 21.83
CA PRO A 183 -5.72 -11.52 23.04
C PRO A 183 -6.43 -11.94 24.34
N ALA A 184 -7.67 -12.43 24.26
CA ALA A 184 -8.41 -12.87 25.42
C ALA A 184 -7.76 -14.10 26.07
N LEU A 185 -7.91 -14.24 27.38
CA LEU A 185 -7.44 -15.41 28.13
C LEU A 185 -8.42 -16.58 28.06
N LYS A 186 -9.66 -16.34 27.64
CA LYS A 186 -10.68 -17.36 27.46
C LYS A 186 -11.54 -17.01 26.25
N GLY A 187 -11.91 -18.02 25.47
CA GLY A 187 -12.76 -17.80 24.30
C GLY A 187 -13.09 -19.07 23.56
N ARG A 188 -13.85 -18.91 22.48
CA ARG A 188 -14.20 -19.96 21.53
C ARG A 188 -13.94 -19.45 20.12
N VAL A 189 -13.19 -20.22 19.33
CA VAL A 189 -12.69 -19.80 18.02
C VAL A 189 -12.91 -20.92 17.02
N THR A 190 -13.36 -20.56 15.81
CA THR A 190 -13.31 -21.45 14.64
C THR A 190 -12.14 -21.05 13.77
N PHE A 191 -11.17 -21.96 13.63
CA PHE A 191 -9.94 -21.72 12.90
C PHE A 191 -9.82 -22.63 11.69
N ARG A 192 -9.74 -22.01 10.49
CA ARG A 192 -9.38 -22.67 9.24
C ARG A 192 -7.87 -22.91 9.21
N HIS A 193 -7.45 -24.04 9.74
CA HIS A 193 -6.05 -24.34 9.99
C HIS A 193 -5.19 -24.58 8.72
N LYS A 194 -5.75 -24.42 7.52
CA LYS A 194 -4.98 -24.32 6.25
C LYS A 194 -4.70 -22.88 5.83
N ASP A 195 -5.42 -21.89 6.38
CA ASP A 195 -5.30 -20.49 5.96
C ASP A 195 -4.11 -19.78 6.63
N HIS A 196 -3.71 -20.24 7.81
CA HIS A 196 -2.55 -19.74 8.56
C HIS A 196 -1.90 -20.87 9.36
N GLY A 197 -0.61 -20.73 9.69
CA GLY A 197 0.17 -21.81 10.33
C GLY A 197 -0.18 -22.08 11.80
N HIS A 198 -0.81 -21.13 12.49
CA HIS A 198 -1.27 -21.27 13.87
C HIS A 198 -2.34 -20.23 14.19
N PHE A 199 -3.12 -20.46 15.24
CA PHE A 199 -3.97 -19.44 15.85
C PHE A 199 -3.35 -18.98 17.16
N LYS A 200 -3.26 -17.66 17.35
CA LYS A 200 -2.66 -17.05 18.54
C LYS A 200 -3.73 -16.76 19.59
N VAL A 201 -3.55 -17.22 20.82
CA VAL A 201 -4.42 -16.89 21.96
C VAL A 201 -3.64 -16.28 23.11
N GLY A 202 -4.28 -15.43 23.91
CA GLY A 202 -3.63 -14.70 24.99
C GLY A 202 -2.63 -13.63 24.49
N ASN A 203 -1.82 -13.12 25.41
CA ASN A 203 -0.87 -12.03 25.15
C ASN A 203 0.32 -12.09 26.13
N GLY A 204 1.46 -11.55 25.73
CA GLY A 204 2.67 -11.48 26.56
C GLY A 204 3.16 -12.86 26.97
N GLU A 205 3.45 -13.02 28.26
CA GLU A 205 3.89 -14.31 28.83
C GLU A 205 2.80 -15.40 28.80
N TYR A 206 1.56 -14.99 28.58
CA TYR A 206 0.38 -15.84 28.45
C TYR A 206 -0.04 -16.03 26.97
N GLU A 207 0.85 -15.76 26.02
CA GLU A 207 0.62 -16.00 24.59
C GLU A 207 0.88 -17.47 24.21
N PHE A 208 -0.02 -18.05 23.41
CA PHE A 208 0.10 -19.39 22.86
C PHE A 208 -0.17 -19.37 21.36
N LYS A 209 0.68 -20.04 20.58
CA LYS A 209 0.55 -20.22 19.13
C LYS A 209 0.17 -21.67 18.84
N ILE A 210 -1.10 -21.90 18.58
CA ILE A 210 -1.69 -23.24 18.50
C ILE A 210 -1.77 -23.65 17.03
N ASN A 211 -1.03 -24.70 16.67
CA ASN A 211 -1.00 -25.24 15.31
C ASN A 211 -1.84 -26.52 15.24
N PHE A 212 -2.73 -26.58 14.25
CA PHE A 212 -3.60 -27.71 14.01
C PHE A 212 -3.40 -28.31 12.62
N SER A 213 -3.60 -29.62 12.50
CA SER A 213 -3.87 -30.26 11.20
C SER A 213 -4.94 -31.33 11.34
N GLY A 214 -5.59 -31.68 10.23
CA GLY A 214 -6.56 -32.79 10.22
C GLY A 214 -5.89 -34.13 10.54
N ARG A 215 -6.59 -34.96 11.31
CA ARG A 215 -6.19 -36.35 11.62
C ARG A 215 -7.24 -37.36 11.16
N SER A 216 -8.50 -37.15 11.54
CA SER A 216 -9.65 -37.95 11.12
C SER A 216 -10.91 -37.07 11.03
N HIS A 217 -12.07 -37.66 10.77
CA HIS A 217 -13.34 -36.95 10.71
C HIS A 217 -13.79 -36.30 12.04
N ASN A 218 -13.19 -36.70 13.18
CA ASN A 218 -13.53 -36.18 14.50
C ASN A 218 -12.30 -35.84 15.35
N SER A 219 -11.12 -35.73 14.73
CA SER A 219 -9.85 -35.57 15.44
C SER A 219 -8.90 -34.67 14.67
N VAL A 220 -8.09 -33.93 15.41
CA VAL A 220 -7.03 -33.06 14.90
C VAL A 220 -5.72 -33.36 15.62
N TYR A 221 -4.60 -33.04 14.97
CA TYR A 221 -3.32 -32.91 15.64
C TYR A 221 -3.20 -31.52 16.25
N VAL A 222 -2.62 -31.43 17.45
CA VAL A 222 -2.17 -30.17 18.08
C VAL A 222 -0.67 -30.22 18.20
N TYR A 223 0.05 -29.34 17.52
CA TYR A 223 1.51 -29.37 17.38
C TYR A 223 2.24 -28.41 18.31
N ILE A 224 3.44 -28.80 18.72
CA ILE A 224 4.38 -27.90 19.40
C ILE A 224 5.15 -26.97 18.44
N ASP A 225 5.14 -27.27 17.14
CA ASP A 225 5.97 -26.67 16.08
C ASP A 225 5.85 -25.14 15.93
N SER A 226 4.84 -24.50 16.54
CA SER A 226 4.65 -23.03 16.50
C SER A 226 5.10 -22.31 17.77
N GLY A 227 5.84 -22.98 18.66
CA GLY A 227 6.50 -22.36 19.82
C GLY A 227 6.02 -22.87 21.19
N LEU A 228 5.14 -23.87 21.23
CA LEU A 228 4.83 -24.56 22.47
C LEU A 228 6.02 -25.42 22.90
N LYS A 229 6.21 -25.58 24.21
CA LYS A 229 7.25 -26.44 24.79
C LYS A 229 6.77 -27.86 25.02
N ALA A 230 5.50 -28.03 25.36
CA ALA A 230 4.91 -29.33 25.58
C ALA A 230 3.41 -29.29 25.31
N VAL A 231 2.87 -30.46 25.00
CA VAL A 231 1.45 -30.68 24.78
C VAL A 231 1.05 -32.02 25.41
N GLY A 232 -0.20 -32.11 25.87
CA GLY A 232 -0.70 -33.29 26.58
C GLY A 232 -2.19 -33.48 26.42
N LEU A 233 -2.63 -34.70 26.11
CA LEU A 233 -4.06 -35.02 26.09
C LEU A 233 -4.57 -35.17 27.52
N ILE A 234 -5.62 -34.43 27.87
CA ILE A 234 -6.30 -34.58 29.16
C ILE A 234 -7.29 -35.74 29.02
N THR A 235 -6.95 -36.89 29.61
CA THR A 235 -7.74 -38.11 29.51
C THR A 235 -8.81 -38.23 30.59
N ALA A 236 -8.75 -37.39 31.63
CA ALA A 236 -9.70 -37.39 32.73
C ALA A 236 -10.99 -36.63 32.35
N SER A 237 -12.15 -37.19 32.68
CA SER A 237 -13.46 -36.57 32.44
C SER A 237 -13.72 -35.33 33.32
N SER A 238 -13.04 -35.24 34.46
CA SER A 238 -12.92 -34.04 35.28
C SER A 238 -11.48 -33.89 35.74
N TYR A 239 -11.01 -32.64 35.85
CA TYR A 239 -9.67 -32.32 36.31
C TYR A 239 -9.70 -31.01 37.08
N ASP A 240 -8.78 -30.89 38.03
CA ASP A 240 -8.47 -29.62 38.68
C ASP A 240 -7.51 -28.84 37.76
N PRO A 241 -7.81 -27.58 37.37
CA PRO A 241 -6.89 -26.72 36.65
C PRO A 241 -5.47 -26.66 37.25
N SER A 242 -5.31 -26.78 38.56
CA SER A 242 -3.99 -26.80 39.22
C SER A 242 -3.14 -28.04 38.88
N SER A 243 -3.79 -29.11 38.43
CA SER A 243 -3.16 -30.43 38.20
C SER A 243 -2.87 -30.73 36.73
N VAL A 244 -3.28 -29.85 35.79
CA VAL A 244 -3.26 -30.19 34.36
C VAL A 244 -1.85 -30.35 33.78
N SER A 245 -0.83 -29.79 34.43
CA SER A 245 0.57 -29.96 34.04
C SER A 245 1.02 -31.43 34.05
N ALA A 246 0.37 -32.29 34.86
CA ALA A 246 0.66 -33.72 34.93
C ALA A 246 0.36 -34.48 33.62
N PHE A 247 -0.48 -33.91 32.73
CA PHE A 247 -0.78 -34.50 31.42
C PHE A 247 0.24 -34.13 30.34
N LEU A 248 1.16 -33.19 30.61
CA LEU A 248 2.15 -32.75 29.62
C LEU A 248 3.08 -33.90 29.23
N THR A 249 3.37 -33.99 27.94
CA THR A 249 4.28 -35.00 27.39
C THR A 249 5.36 -34.35 26.52
N PRO A 250 6.50 -35.02 26.30
CA PRO A 250 7.50 -34.57 25.33
C PRO A 250 7.11 -34.88 23.87
N ALA A 251 5.90 -35.39 23.63
CA ALA A 251 5.44 -35.72 22.29
C ALA A 251 5.33 -34.45 21.43
N ARG A 252 5.62 -34.59 20.13
CA ARG A 252 5.47 -33.50 19.17
C ARG A 252 4.00 -33.05 19.03
N THR A 253 3.08 -33.98 19.24
CA THR A 253 1.65 -33.75 19.02
C THR A 253 0.78 -34.36 20.12
N ALA A 254 -0.36 -33.72 20.37
CA ALA A 254 -1.53 -34.37 20.98
C ALA A 254 -2.60 -34.61 19.91
N GLU A 255 -3.44 -35.62 20.12
CA GLU A 255 -4.41 -36.11 19.14
C GLU A 255 -5.85 -36.16 19.73
N PRO A 256 -6.41 -35.02 20.19
CA PRO A 256 -7.76 -35.01 20.75
C PRO A 256 -8.82 -35.40 19.71
N ILE A 257 -9.88 -36.06 20.18
CA ILE A 257 -11.15 -36.13 19.46
C ILE A 257 -12.10 -35.02 19.93
N VAL A 258 -13.18 -34.77 19.18
CA VAL A 258 -14.25 -33.85 19.58
C VAL A 258 -14.74 -34.19 21.00
N GLY A 259 -14.80 -33.17 21.86
CA GLY A 259 -15.15 -33.25 23.27
C GLY A 259 -13.96 -33.44 24.23
N GLN A 260 -12.76 -33.77 23.73
CA GLN A 260 -11.56 -33.90 24.56
C GLN A 260 -10.79 -32.59 24.69
N SER A 261 -10.04 -32.49 25.79
CA SER A 261 -9.19 -31.35 26.10
C SER A 261 -7.71 -31.69 25.98
N VAL A 262 -6.90 -30.67 25.68
CA VAL A 262 -5.44 -30.71 25.57
C VAL A 262 -4.87 -29.61 26.44
N VAL A 263 -3.85 -29.92 27.23
CA VAL A 263 -3.02 -28.92 27.90
C VAL A 263 -1.83 -28.56 27.01
N CYS A 264 -1.56 -27.27 26.88
CA CYS A 264 -0.42 -26.70 26.17
C CYS A 264 0.44 -25.91 27.16
N MET A 265 1.76 -26.02 27.02
CA MET A 265 2.72 -25.21 27.78
C MET A 265 3.54 -24.35 26.81
N ASN A 266 3.62 -23.04 27.04
CA ASN A 266 4.43 -22.14 26.20
C ASN A 266 5.89 -22.04 26.69
N ALA A 267 6.68 -21.16 26.06
CA ALA A 267 8.09 -20.96 26.42
C ALA A 267 8.32 -20.34 27.81
N HIS A 268 7.31 -19.70 28.40
CA HIS A 268 7.34 -19.13 29.74
C HIS A 268 6.91 -20.12 30.83
N GLY A 269 6.50 -21.34 30.45
CA GLY A 269 5.93 -22.31 31.38
C GLY A 269 4.45 -22.07 31.71
N ALA A 270 3.82 -21.03 31.13
CA ALA A 270 2.39 -20.80 31.28
C ALA A 270 1.59 -21.91 30.62
N LEU A 271 0.41 -22.19 31.18
CA LEU A 271 -0.47 -23.27 30.74
C LEU A 271 -1.75 -22.75 30.07
N CYS A 272 -2.18 -23.44 29.03
CA CYS A 272 -3.46 -23.20 28.38
C CYS A 272 -4.16 -24.54 28.14
N VAL A 273 -5.44 -24.60 28.48
CA VAL A 273 -6.29 -25.75 28.20
C VAL A 273 -7.17 -25.45 26.98
N LEU A 274 -7.18 -26.37 26.03
CA LEU A 274 -7.93 -26.30 24.78
C LEU A 274 -8.92 -27.46 24.73
N THR A 275 -10.19 -27.21 24.46
CA THR A 275 -11.21 -28.24 24.22
C THR A 275 -11.64 -28.22 22.77
N ILE A 276 -11.64 -29.38 22.11
CA ILE A 276 -12.09 -29.49 20.72
C ILE A 276 -13.62 -29.57 20.69
N ASP A 277 -14.28 -28.53 20.21
CA ASP A 277 -15.74 -28.48 20.13
C ASP A 277 -16.27 -29.08 18.83
N GLU A 278 -15.51 -28.94 17.73
CA GLU A 278 -15.91 -29.37 16.40
C GLU A 278 -14.69 -29.60 15.51
N VAL A 279 -14.77 -30.61 14.64
CA VAL A 279 -13.81 -30.84 13.56
C VAL A 279 -14.57 -30.97 12.25
N GLN A 280 -14.32 -30.06 11.31
CA GLN A 280 -14.81 -30.15 9.94
C GLN A 280 -13.64 -30.58 9.03
N PRO A 281 -13.67 -31.80 8.46
CA PRO A 281 -12.70 -32.21 7.46
C PRO A 281 -12.89 -31.41 6.16
N GLU A 282 -11.86 -31.41 5.31
CA GLU A 282 -11.95 -30.83 3.98
C GLU A 282 -12.96 -31.60 3.14
N VAL A 283 -13.89 -30.89 2.51
CA VAL A 283 -14.86 -31.47 1.58
C VAL A 283 -14.59 -30.92 0.19
N ASN A 284 -14.09 -31.78 -0.69
CA ASN A 284 -13.83 -31.50 -2.10
C ASN A 284 -15.00 -31.99 -2.98
N ALA A 285 -16.22 -31.54 -2.67
CA ALA A 285 -17.44 -31.89 -3.42
C ALA A 285 -17.85 -30.73 -4.34
N GLN A 286 -19.12 -30.71 -4.80
CA GLN A 286 -19.67 -29.63 -5.63
C GLN A 286 -19.50 -28.24 -4.98
N THR A 287 -19.54 -28.19 -3.65
CA THR A 287 -19.15 -27.03 -2.86
C THR A 287 -17.92 -27.39 -2.05
N TYR A 288 -16.83 -26.64 -2.22
CA TYR A 288 -15.64 -26.78 -1.39
C TYR A 288 -15.91 -26.28 0.04
N VAL A 289 -15.58 -27.10 1.04
CA VAL A 289 -15.60 -26.69 2.46
C VAL A 289 -14.19 -26.78 3.00
N SER A 290 -13.66 -25.64 3.44
CA SER A 290 -12.33 -25.58 4.05
C SER A 290 -12.29 -26.35 5.37
N PRO A 291 -11.25 -27.14 5.62
CA PRO A 291 -11.09 -27.80 6.91
C PRO A 291 -10.91 -26.76 8.00
N HIS A 292 -11.59 -26.98 9.12
CA HIS A 292 -11.50 -26.09 10.28
C HIS A 292 -11.77 -26.85 11.57
N VAL A 293 -11.28 -26.27 12.66
CA VAL A 293 -11.51 -26.74 14.02
C VAL A 293 -12.18 -25.62 14.80
N THR A 294 -13.27 -25.95 15.50
CA THR A 294 -13.81 -25.06 16.54
C THR A 294 -13.29 -25.55 17.88
N PHE A 295 -12.64 -24.67 18.63
CA PHE A 295 -12.11 -25.00 19.94
C PHE A 295 -12.40 -23.89 20.94
N SER A 296 -12.64 -24.30 22.18
CA SER A 296 -12.69 -23.42 23.33
C SER A 296 -11.35 -23.46 24.05
N TYR A 297 -10.92 -22.34 24.62
CA TYR A 297 -9.64 -22.26 25.31
C TYR A 297 -9.74 -21.45 26.60
N GLU A 298 -8.86 -21.78 27.55
CA GLU A 298 -8.67 -21.05 28.80
C GLU A 298 -7.19 -21.05 29.18
N VAL A 299 -6.62 -19.86 29.30
CA VAL A 299 -5.25 -19.63 29.76
C VAL A 299 -5.24 -19.54 31.27
N LEU A 300 -4.40 -20.34 31.92
CA LEU A 300 -4.32 -20.43 33.37
C LEU A 300 -3.36 -19.35 33.87
N THR A 301 -3.88 -18.42 34.68
CA THR A 301 -3.12 -17.29 35.23
C THR A 301 -2.91 -17.37 36.73
N ALA A 302 -3.34 -18.46 37.37
CA ALA A 302 -3.14 -18.69 38.79
C ALA A 302 -2.08 -19.78 38.95
N ASP A 303 -1.02 -19.44 39.70
CA ASP A 303 -0.04 -20.39 40.23
C ASP A 303 -0.66 -21.28 41.31
#